data_AF-A0A0P1B7G6-F1
#
_entry.id   AF-A0A0P1B7G6-F1
#
_cell.length_a   1.000
_cell.length_b   1.000
_cell.length_c   1.000
_cell.angle_alpha   90.00
_cell.angle_beta   90.00
_cell.angle_gamma   90.00
#
_symmetry.space_group_name_H-M   'P 1'
#
loop_
_entity.id
_entity.type
_entity.pdbx_description
1 polymer ?
#
loop_
_entity_poly.entity_id
_entity_poly.type
_entity_poly.pdbx_seq_one_letter_code
_entity_poly.pdbx_strand_id
1 'polypeptide(L)'
;MTLLILVLVVFLNTVEAKCVMTQTCLNPENEPDYDACIPEAYKIPVDSLPMTGNGWPSVIGGGNCTTNIECNSKGHCINGMCVCRHDGMAAGPHCNQIAIQCPAYKNDACCSWQQNYAMAENFKLLASVFAKNNAGGCDACAANLMSLWCGLICSPFQDKFMHMTYEWPSITYRPDPMTGKEKVKVLEVNVALTKNYTCGIFDSCKNTAMASMAAGMKSSLGFLNYQMQVGAVGHGEFITLVFNQSTQQSFHHDILECSNYSEIIETREILPIQAQLLETIASKSKNDKQCPCGACRATCDTHKSNGTSIHVVENPISVFTGFNTKLVAIVYGLLVIFVFLWNKWNA
;
A
#
# COMPACT_ATOMS: atom_id res chain seq x y z
N MET A 1 -56.11 29.12 -20.66
CA MET A 1 -55.37 28.52 -19.54
C MET A 1 -54.81 27.19 -20.03
N THR A 2 -53.64 27.23 -20.67
CA THR A 2 -53.03 26.05 -21.28
C THR A 2 -51.58 26.03 -20.84
N LEU A 3 -51.35 25.21 -19.82
CA LEU A 3 -50.06 24.93 -19.21
C LEU A 3 -49.32 23.98 -20.18
N LEU A 4 -48.19 24.39 -20.75
CA LEU A 4 -47.29 23.47 -21.45
C LEU A 4 -45.97 23.41 -20.70
N ILE A 5 -45.63 22.19 -20.30
CA ILE A 5 -44.57 21.78 -19.40
C ILE A 5 -43.21 21.92 -20.10
N LEU A 6 -42.29 22.66 -19.48
CA LEU A 6 -40.88 22.69 -19.84
C LEU A 6 -40.22 21.40 -19.32
N VAL A 7 -39.87 20.48 -20.22
CA VAL A 7 -39.04 19.31 -19.88
C VAL A 7 -37.58 19.74 -19.88
N LEU A 8 -37.03 19.95 -18.69
CA LEU A 8 -35.59 20.08 -18.45
C LEU A 8 -34.95 18.69 -18.62
N VAL A 9 -34.34 18.44 -19.78
CA VAL A 9 -33.47 17.29 -19.99
C VAL A 9 -32.16 17.55 -19.24
N VAL A 10 -32.03 16.99 -18.04
CA VAL A 10 -30.75 16.92 -17.33
C VAL A 10 -29.91 15.88 -18.06
N PHE A 11 -28.96 16.32 -18.88
CA PHE A 11 -27.86 15.48 -19.33
C PHE A 11 -27.01 15.16 -18.10
N LEU A 12 -27.32 14.05 -17.43
CA LEU A 12 -26.38 13.38 -16.55
C LEU A 12 -25.22 12.95 -17.45
N ASN A 13 -24.09 13.66 -17.39
CA ASN A 13 -22.84 13.15 -17.94
C ASN A 13 -22.56 11.85 -17.20
N THR A 14 -22.90 10.72 -17.81
CA THR A 14 -22.50 9.41 -17.33
C THR A 14 -20.98 9.38 -17.41
N VAL A 15 -20.31 9.44 -16.25
CA VAL A 15 -18.86 9.30 -16.18
C VAL A 15 -18.57 7.87 -16.63
N GLU A 16 -18.03 7.74 -17.85
CA GLU A 16 -17.74 6.45 -18.44
C GLU A 16 -16.51 5.84 -17.75
N ALA A 17 -16.69 4.63 -17.22
CA ALA A 17 -15.63 3.82 -16.62
C ALA A 17 -14.72 3.28 -17.72
N LYS A 18 -13.41 3.48 -17.59
CA LYS A 18 -12.40 3.08 -18.57
C LYS A 18 -11.09 2.66 -17.92
N CYS A 19 -10.57 1.54 -18.40
CA CYS A 19 -9.33 0.90 -17.98
C CYS A 19 -8.21 1.19 -18.97
N VAL A 20 -7.02 1.55 -18.47
CA VAL A 20 -5.89 1.95 -19.31
C VAL A 20 -4.81 0.89 -19.43
N MET A 21 -4.76 -0.05 -18.49
CA MET A 21 -3.78 -1.15 -18.49
C MET A 21 -4.36 -2.44 -17.91
N THR A 22 -3.68 -3.55 -18.17
CA THR A 22 -3.98 -4.86 -17.59
C THR A 22 -2.72 -5.70 -17.47
N GLN A 23 -2.81 -6.86 -16.82
CA GLN A 23 -1.76 -7.87 -16.80
C GLN A 23 -2.41 -9.25 -16.77
N THR A 24 -2.04 -10.13 -17.69
CA THR A 24 -2.71 -11.45 -17.87
C THR A 24 -1.80 -12.64 -17.57
N CYS A 25 -0.60 -12.39 -17.10
CA CYS A 25 0.39 -13.39 -16.70
C CYS A 25 0.40 -13.58 -15.17
N LEU A 26 0.90 -14.73 -14.70
CA LEU A 26 1.13 -14.98 -13.28
C LEU A 26 2.63 -15.03 -13.00
N ASN A 27 3.04 -14.38 -11.91
CA ASN A 27 4.36 -14.53 -11.31
C ASN A 27 4.22 -14.97 -9.85
N PRO A 28 3.93 -16.26 -9.61
CA PRO A 28 3.48 -16.76 -8.31
C PRO A 28 4.53 -16.72 -7.21
N GLU A 29 5.82 -16.67 -7.57
CA GLU A 29 6.94 -16.63 -6.62
C GLU A 29 7.52 -15.21 -6.46
N ASN A 30 6.92 -14.23 -7.15
CA ASN A 30 7.46 -12.88 -7.23
C ASN A 30 8.95 -12.88 -7.62
N GLU A 31 9.33 -13.77 -8.54
CA GLU A 31 10.68 -13.79 -9.09
C GLU A 31 10.79 -12.66 -10.12
N PRO A 32 11.84 -11.81 -10.08
CA PRO A 32 12.01 -10.74 -11.07
C PRO A 32 11.99 -11.29 -12.50
N ASP A 33 10.87 -11.13 -13.20
CA ASP A 33 10.69 -11.52 -14.60
C ASP A 33 10.69 -10.27 -15.46
N TYR A 34 11.80 -10.08 -16.15
CA TYR A 34 12.10 -8.85 -16.87
C TYR A 34 11.49 -8.77 -18.26
N ASP A 35 10.83 -9.84 -18.74
CA ASP A 35 10.37 -9.93 -20.12
C ASP A 35 9.01 -10.62 -20.30
N ALA A 36 8.63 -11.57 -19.44
CA ALA A 36 7.45 -12.42 -19.66
C ALA A 36 6.19 -11.93 -18.93
N CYS A 37 6.30 -11.40 -17.71
CA CYS A 37 5.14 -11.00 -16.94
C CYS A 37 5.01 -9.48 -16.66
N ILE A 38 4.87 -8.70 -17.73
CA ILE A 38 4.82 -7.23 -17.67
C ILE A 38 3.42 -6.73 -17.99
N PRO A 39 2.89 -5.74 -17.25
CA PRO A 39 1.63 -5.09 -17.57
C PRO A 39 1.61 -4.45 -18.95
N GLU A 40 0.44 -4.46 -19.58
CA GLU A 40 0.22 -4.00 -20.93
C GLU A 40 -0.75 -2.82 -20.95
N ALA A 41 -0.40 -1.79 -21.71
CA ALA A 41 -1.30 -0.69 -22.00
C ALA A 41 -2.35 -1.09 -23.03
N TYR A 42 -3.60 -0.71 -22.78
CA TYR A 42 -4.61 -0.74 -23.84
C TYR A 42 -4.35 0.40 -24.83
N LYS A 43 -4.37 0.08 -26.14
CA LYS A 43 -4.26 1.10 -27.20
C LYS A 43 -5.40 2.12 -27.13
N ILE A 44 -6.59 1.65 -26.75
CA ILE A 44 -7.78 2.44 -26.49
C ILE A 44 -8.32 1.95 -25.15
N PRO A 45 -8.60 2.83 -24.17
CA PRO A 45 -9.15 2.41 -22.90
C PRO A 45 -10.40 1.55 -23.06
N VAL A 46 -10.48 0.46 -22.30
CA VAL A 46 -11.56 -0.53 -22.39
C VAL A 46 -12.53 -0.39 -21.22
N ASP A 47 -13.74 -0.91 -21.36
CA ASP A 47 -14.71 -0.92 -20.27
C ASP A 47 -14.22 -1.84 -19.13
N SER A 48 -14.51 -1.43 -17.90
CA SER A 48 -14.29 -2.24 -16.71
C SER A 48 -15.27 -3.41 -16.66
N LEU A 49 -14.86 -4.46 -15.95
CA LEU A 49 -15.59 -5.73 -15.87
C LEU A 49 -15.76 -6.17 -14.42
N PRO A 50 -16.86 -6.87 -14.08
CA PRO A 50 -17.03 -7.46 -12.75
C PRO A 50 -15.99 -8.55 -12.50
N MET A 51 -15.55 -8.67 -11.25
CA MET A 51 -14.60 -9.70 -10.77
C MET A 51 -15.29 -11.07 -10.65
N THR A 52 -15.75 -11.61 -11.77
CA THR A 52 -16.52 -12.85 -11.87
C THR A 52 -16.07 -13.69 -13.06
N GLY A 53 -16.36 -15.00 -13.02
CA GLY A 53 -15.99 -15.92 -14.10
C GLY A 53 -14.67 -16.66 -13.83
N ASN A 54 -14.01 -17.10 -14.91
CA ASN A 54 -12.83 -17.95 -14.82
C ASN A 54 -11.67 -17.23 -14.12
N GLY A 55 -11.06 -17.89 -13.13
CA GLY A 55 -9.95 -17.37 -12.32
C GLY A 55 -10.38 -16.60 -11.07
N TRP A 56 -11.58 -16.02 -11.07
CA TRP A 56 -12.18 -15.38 -9.90
C TRP A 56 -12.83 -16.39 -8.95
N PRO A 57 -12.94 -16.08 -7.65
CA PRO A 57 -13.54 -16.99 -6.69
C PRO A 57 -15.06 -17.12 -6.93
N SER A 58 -15.56 -18.35 -7.07
CA SER A 58 -17.00 -18.58 -7.29
C SER A 58 -17.83 -18.51 -6.00
N VAL A 59 -17.21 -18.77 -4.85
CA VAL A 59 -17.81 -18.66 -3.51
C VAL A 59 -16.81 -18.09 -2.51
N ILE A 60 -17.31 -17.35 -1.52
CA ILE A 60 -16.54 -16.78 -0.41
C ILE A 60 -16.83 -17.64 0.82
N GLY A 61 -15.89 -18.52 1.20
CA GLY A 61 -16.03 -19.36 2.40
C GLY A 61 -16.17 -20.87 2.17
N GLY A 62 -15.96 -21.35 0.94
CA GLY A 62 -15.90 -22.78 0.62
C GLY A 62 -17.21 -23.42 0.15
N GLY A 63 -17.13 -24.66 -0.29
CA GLY A 63 -18.22 -25.48 -0.83
C GLY A 63 -18.29 -26.83 -0.11
N ASN A 64 -19.12 -27.74 -0.61
CA ASN A 64 -19.32 -29.03 0.04
C ASN A 64 -18.02 -29.86 0.07
N CYS A 65 -17.82 -30.59 1.17
CA CYS A 65 -16.71 -31.52 1.34
C CYS A 65 -17.12 -32.73 2.19
N THR A 66 -16.37 -33.83 2.06
CA THR A 66 -16.48 -34.99 2.97
C THR A 66 -15.23 -35.16 3.84
N THR A 67 -14.07 -34.74 3.34
CA THR A 67 -12.79 -34.85 4.03
C THR A 67 -11.98 -33.56 3.93
N ASN A 68 -11.01 -33.37 4.85
CA ASN A 68 -10.11 -32.21 4.83
C ASN A 68 -9.25 -32.12 3.55
N ILE A 69 -9.00 -33.24 2.87
CA ILE A 69 -8.18 -33.29 1.65
C ILE A 69 -8.87 -32.52 0.52
N GLU A 70 -10.21 -32.51 0.50
CA GLU A 70 -11.01 -31.79 -0.49
C GLU A 70 -10.96 -30.26 -0.35
N CYS A 71 -10.36 -29.75 0.73
CA CYS A 71 -10.19 -28.31 0.98
C CYS A 71 -8.76 -27.81 0.67
N ASN A 72 -8.06 -28.50 -0.23
CA ASN A 72 -6.78 -28.08 -0.82
C ASN A 72 -5.67 -27.69 0.16
N SER A 73 -5.56 -28.35 1.32
CA SER A 73 -4.61 -28.02 2.42
C SER A 73 -4.69 -26.59 3.00
N LYS A 74 -5.47 -25.71 2.36
CA LYS A 74 -5.71 -24.31 2.69
C LYS A 74 -7.06 -24.13 3.38
N GLY A 75 -7.69 -25.20 3.84
CA GLY A 75 -8.95 -25.18 4.55
C GLY A 75 -9.22 -26.48 5.30
N HIS A 76 -10.29 -26.48 6.07
CA HIS A 76 -10.76 -27.64 6.83
C HIS A 76 -12.20 -27.97 6.46
N CYS A 77 -12.53 -29.25 6.40
CA CYS A 77 -13.90 -29.70 6.20
C CYS A 77 -14.63 -29.70 7.55
N ILE A 78 -15.56 -28.76 7.73
CA ILE A 78 -16.32 -28.57 8.96
C ILE A 78 -17.80 -28.71 8.61
N ASN A 79 -18.48 -29.68 9.23
CA ASN A 79 -19.90 -29.95 9.01
C ASN A 79 -20.28 -30.13 7.52
N GLY A 80 -19.40 -30.78 6.75
CA GLY A 80 -19.60 -31.01 5.32
C GLY A 80 -19.35 -29.81 4.42
N MET A 81 -18.77 -28.72 4.94
CA MET A 81 -18.39 -27.51 4.20
C MET A 81 -16.89 -27.22 4.37
N CYS A 82 -16.20 -26.94 3.27
CA CYS A 82 -14.85 -26.42 3.35
C CYS A 82 -14.90 -25.04 4.00
N VAL A 83 -14.08 -24.83 5.02
CA VAL A 83 -13.85 -23.51 5.62
C VAL A 83 -12.41 -23.14 5.31
N CYS A 84 -12.23 -22.16 4.45
CA CYS A 84 -10.91 -21.72 4.01
C CYS A 84 -10.14 -21.03 5.13
N ARG A 85 -8.81 -21.15 5.08
CA ARG A 85 -7.90 -20.49 6.00
C ARG A 85 -8.17 -18.99 5.95
N HIS A 86 -8.29 -18.38 7.11
CA HIS A 86 -8.55 -16.96 7.23
C HIS A 86 -7.25 -16.16 7.10
N ASP A 87 -6.57 -16.31 5.96
CA ASP A 87 -5.25 -15.73 5.66
C ASP A 87 -5.27 -14.67 4.55
N GLY A 88 -6.47 -14.29 4.14
CA GLY A 88 -6.71 -13.24 3.16
C GLY A 88 -6.51 -13.69 1.73
N MET A 89 -6.14 -14.95 1.51
CA MET A 89 -5.84 -15.48 0.18
C MET A 89 -6.79 -16.59 -0.24
N ALA A 90 -7.11 -17.53 0.63
CA ALA A 90 -7.86 -18.72 0.22
C ALA A 90 -9.36 -18.43 0.04
N ALA A 91 -9.90 -18.81 -1.12
CA ALA A 91 -11.32 -18.73 -1.46
C ALA A 91 -11.73 -19.86 -2.41
N GLY A 92 -13.00 -19.84 -2.83
CA GLY A 92 -13.56 -20.85 -3.73
C GLY A 92 -14.01 -22.12 -3.01
N PRO A 93 -14.68 -23.03 -3.73
CA PRO A 93 -15.39 -24.17 -3.13
C PRO A 93 -14.45 -25.14 -2.42
N HIS A 94 -13.21 -25.25 -2.89
CA HIS A 94 -12.19 -26.14 -2.35
C HIS A 94 -10.99 -25.37 -1.77
N CYS A 95 -11.12 -24.08 -1.49
CA CYS A 95 -10.02 -23.23 -0.99
C CYS A 95 -8.79 -23.21 -1.93
N ASN A 96 -9.05 -23.35 -3.23
CA ASN A 96 -8.05 -23.38 -4.30
C ASN A 96 -8.07 -22.14 -5.20
N GLN A 97 -8.94 -21.18 -4.90
CA GLN A 97 -9.03 -19.90 -5.59
C GLN A 97 -8.51 -18.77 -4.68
N ILE A 98 -8.31 -17.60 -5.28
CA ILE A 98 -7.82 -16.42 -4.55
C ILE A 98 -8.99 -15.50 -4.18
N ALA A 99 -9.01 -15.06 -2.93
CA ALA A 99 -9.97 -14.07 -2.46
C ALA A 99 -9.84 -12.75 -3.22
N ILE A 100 -10.96 -12.08 -3.47
CA ILE A 100 -10.98 -10.75 -4.09
C ILE A 100 -10.36 -9.75 -3.12
N GLN A 101 -9.16 -9.26 -3.42
CA GLN A 101 -8.38 -8.41 -2.53
C GLN A 101 -8.98 -7.01 -2.37
N CYS A 102 -9.71 -6.52 -3.36
CA CYS A 102 -10.27 -5.17 -3.39
C CYS A 102 -11.81 -5.20 -3.52
N PRO A 103 -12.55 -5.54 -2.45
CA PRO A 103 -14.01 -5.71 -2.51
C PRO A 103 -14.77 -4.48 -3.00
N ALA A 104 -14.25 -3.27 -2.75
CA ALA A 104 -14.83 -2.01 -3.21
C ALA A 104 -15.05 -1.95 -4.74
N TYR A 105 -14.23 -2.67 -5.52
CA TYR A 105 -14.30 -2.69 -6.99
C TYR A 105 -14.91 -3.97 -7.55
N LYS A 106 -15.45 -4.88 -6.72
CA LYS A 106 -15.88 -6.23 -7.15
C LYS A 106 -16.82 -6.23 -8.36
N ASN A 107 -17.72 -5.27 -8.44
CA ASN A 107 -18.75 -5.22 -9.48
C ASN A 107 -18.28 -4.55 -10.77
N ASP A 108 -17.20 -3.79 -10.71
CA ASP A 108 -16.73 -2.97 -11.82
C ASP A 108 -15.24 -2.64 -11.62
N ALA A 109 -14.36 -3.39 -12.29
CA ALA A 109 -12.92 -3.32 -12.07
C ALA A 109 -12.10 -3.35 -13.37
N CYS A 110 -10.92 -2.73 -13.31
CA CYS A 110 -9.93 -2.79 -14.38
C CYS A 110 -8.89 -3.90 -14.22
N CYS A 111 -8.82 -4.52 -13.05
CA CYS A 111 -7.82 -5.54 -12.76
C CYS A 111 -8.27 -6.94 -13.19
N SER A 112 -7.31 -7.74 -13.61
CA SER A 112 -7.51 -9.16 -13.88
C SER A 112 -7.44 -10.00 -12.59
N TRP A 113 -7.84 -11.27 -12.67
CA TRP A 113 -7.69 -12.19 -11.55
C TRP A 113 -6.20 -12.46 -11.24
N GLN A 114 -5.31 -12.36 -12.24
CA GLN A 114 -3.87 -12.48 -12.07
C GLN A 114 -3.29 -11.28 -11.30
N GLN A 115 -3.74 -10.06 -11.59
CA GLN A 115 -3.36 -8.87 -10.80
C GLN A 115 -3.88 -8.99 -9.37
N ASN A 116 -5.08 -9.53 -9.18
CA ASN A 116 -5.61 -9.83 -7.85
C ASN A 116 -4.76 -10.87 -7.09
N TYR A 117 -4.26 -11.90 -7.77
CA TYR A 117 -3.30 -12.85 -7.19
C TYR A 117 -2.04 -12.12 -6.70
N ALA A 118 -1.42 -11.31 -7.56
CA ALA A 118 -0.20 -10.59 -7.22
C ALA A 118 -0.40 -9.62 -6.03
N MET A 119 -1.53 -8.90 -6.00
CA MET A 119 -1.89 -8.07 -4.86
C MET A 119 -2.05 -8.87 -3.57
N ALA A 120 -2.63 -10.08 -3.63
CA ALA A 120 -2.84 -10.91 -2.44
C ALA A 120 -1.51 -11.29 -1.76
N GLU A 121 -0.50 -11.65 -2.56
CA GLU A 121 0.85 -11.93 -2.05
C GLU A 121 1.55 -10.65 -1.56
N ASN A 122 1.48 -9.57 -2.35
CA ASN A 122 2.14 -8.31 -2.01
C ASN A 122 1.54 -7.64 -0.77
N PHE A 123 0.23 -7.79 -0.53
CA PHE A 123 -0.41 -7.24 0.67
C PHE A 123 0.03 -7.95 1.95
N LYS A 124 0.43 -9.23 1.89
CA LYS A 124 1.03 -9.90 3.06
C LYS A 124 2.38 -9.29 3.41
N LEU A 125 3.21 -9.01 2.41
CA LEU A 125 4.49 -8.32 2.60
C LEU A 125 4.29 -6.90 3.12
N LEU A 126 3.31 -6.18 2.57
CA LEU A 126 2.97 -4.84 3.02
C LEU A 126 2.52 -4.85 4.49
N ALA A 127 1.64 -5.80 4.86
CA ALA A 127 1.18 -5.96 6.22
C ALA A 127 2.34 -6.25 7.19
N SER A 128 3.27 -7.13 6.82
CA SER A 128 4.39 -7.47 7.72
C SER A 128 5.31 -6.27 8.00
N VAL A 129 5.46 -5.36 7.03
CA VAL A 129 6.34 -4.18 7.13
C VAL A 129 5.64 -3.00 7.81
N PHE A 130 4.44 -2.65 7.36
CA PHE A 130 3.78 -1.40 7.74
C PHE A 130 2.69 -1.55 8.79
N ALA A 131 2.08 -2.72 8.94
CA ALA A 131 1.03 -2.93 9.94
C ALA A 131 1.63 -3.01 11.34
N LYS A 132 0.78 -3.00 12.37
CA LYS A 132 1.18 -3.11 13.77
C LYS A 132 2.02 -4.37 13.97
N ASN A 133 3.27 -4.16 14.34
CA ASN A 133 4.26 -5.20 14.58
C ASN A 133 5.21 -4.75 15.69
N ASN A 134 6.12 -5.64 16.11
CA ASN A 134 7.08 -5.36 17.18
C ASN A 134 8.11 -4.28 16.81
N ALA A 135 8.29 -3.98 15.52
CA ALA A 135 9.23 -2.96 15.06
C ALA A 135 8.64 -1.53 15.15
N GLY A 136 7.31 -1.39 15.24
CA GLY A 136 6.64 -0.09 15.33
C GLY A 136 5.92 0.30 14.04
N GLY A 137 4.95 -0.52 13.61
CA GLY A 137 4.04 -0.20 12.50
C GLY A 137 2.63 0.21 12.94
N CYS A 138 1.75 0.46 11.97
CA CYS A 138 0.41 1.04 12.13
C CYS A 138 -0.58 0.41 11.12
N ASP A 139 -1.65 -0.22 11.60
CA ASP A 139 -2.64 -0.89 10.75
C ASP A 139 -3.36 0.08 9.81
N ALA A 140 -3.61 1.32 10.23
CA ALA A 140 -4.18 2.37 9.37
C ALA A 140 -3.25 2.70 8.19
N CYS A 141 -1.93 2.80 8.43
CA CYS A 141 -0.95 3.00 7.36
C CYS A 141 -0.98 1.86 6.35
N ALA A 142 -0.93 0.62 6.83
CA ALA A 142 -0.97 -0.56 5.96
C ALA A 142 -2.26 -0.62 5.13
N ALA A 143 -3.40 -0.37 5.76
CA ALA A 143 -4.69 -0.32 5.07
C ALA A 143 -4.76 0.80 4.02
N ASN A 144 -4.28 2.00 4.33
CA ASN A 144 -4.24 3.12 3.38
C ASN A 144 -3.39 2.80 2.15
N LEU A 145 -2.23 2.16 2.34
CA LEU A 145 -1.38 1.72 1.23
C LEU A 145 -2.02 0.61 0.41
N MET A 146 -2.67 -0.38 1.04
CA MET A 146 -3.41 -1.41 0.30
C MET A 146 -4.56 -0.80 -0.51
N SER A 147 -5.28 0.17 0.06
CA SER A 147 -6.35 0.90 -0.63
C SER A 147 -5.82 1.73 -1.80
N LEU A 148 -4.64 2.35 -1.66
CA LEU A 148 -3.95 3.01 -2.77
C LEU A 148 -3.70 2.02 -3.92
N TRP A 149 -3.09 0.87 -3.64
CA TRP A 149 -2.81 -0.14 -4.66
C TRP A 149 -4.09 -0.71 -5.29
N CYS A 150 -5.11 -1.00 -4.49
CA CYS A 150 -6.43 -1.39 -5.00
C CYS A 150 -6.99 -0.35 -5.97
N GLY A 151 -6.89 0.94 -5.63
CA GLY A 151 -7.37 2.02 -6.49
C GLY A 151 -6.59 2.17 -7.79
N LEU A 152 -5.25 2.12 -7.73
CA LEU A 152 -4.42 2.22 -8.93
C LEU A 152 -4.66 1.06 -9.89
N ILE A 153 -4.81 -0.17 -9.36
CA ILE A 153 -4.86 -1.38 -10.18
C ILE A 153 -6.29 -1.74 -10.60
N CYS A 154 -7.28 -1.57 -9.72
CA CYS A 154 -8.64 -2.05 -9.97
C CYS A 154 -9.68 -0.95 -10.22
N SER A 155 -9.41 0.33 -9.96
CA SER A 155 -10.43 1.38 -10.13
C SER A 155 -10.99 1.39 -11.55
N PRO A 156 -12.33 1.44 -11.73
CA PRO A 156 -12.96 1.50 -13.05
C PRO A 156 -12.70 2.84 -13.76
N PHE A 157 -12.13 3.84 -13.08
CA PHE A 157 -11.89 5.17 -13.62
C PHE A 157 -10.40 5.48 -13.82
N GLN A 158 -9.61 4.47 -14.15
CA GLN A 158 -8.17 4.63 -14.38
C GLN A 158 -7.87 5.74 -15.40
N ASP A 159 -8.66 5.86 -16.47
CA ASP A 159 -8.46 6.88 -17.51
C ASP A 159 -8.52 8.34 -17.00
N LYS A 160 -9.10 8.58 -15.82
CA LYS A 160 -9.22 9.92 -15.22
C LYS A 160 -7.95 10.38 -14.54
N PHE A 161 -7.12 9.45 -14.06
CA PHE A 161 -5.95 9.78 -13.24
C PHE A 161 -4.68 9.08 -13.69
N MET A 162 -4.75 8.11 -14.61
CA MET A 162 -3.63 7.35 -15.11
C MET A 162 -3.47 7.56 -16.60
N HIS A 163 -2.28 7.99 -17.02
CA HIS A 163 -1.94 8.24 -18.41
C HIS A 163 -0.62 7.56 -18.76
N MET A 164 -0.53 6.99 -19.96
CA MET A 164 0.72 6.44 -20.46
C MET A 164 1.75 7.56 -20.63
N THR A 165 3.00 7.32 -20.20
CA THR A 165 4.08 8.30 -20.36
C THR A 165 4.47 8.48 -21.82
N TYR A 166 4.37 7.40 -22.61
CA TYR A 166 4.68 7.39 -24.04
C TYR A 166 3.48 6.94 -24.87
N GLU A 167 3.55 7.18 -26.18
CA GLU A 167 2.58 6.64 -27.12
C GLU A 167 2.58 5.10 -27.09
N TRP A 168 1.43 4.51 -27.43
CA TRP A 168 1.29 3.06 -27.46
C TRP A 168 2.27 2.42 -28.47
N PRO A 169 2.95 1.31 -28.12
CA PRO A 169 2.96 0.64 -26.82
C PRO A 169 3.89 1.37 -25.84
N SER A 170 3.37 1.84 -24.69
CA SER A 170 4.09 2.64 -23.68
C SER A 170 5.13 1.85 -22.86
N ILE A 171 5.80 0.92 -23.53
CA ILE A 171 6.80 0.02 -22.99
C ILE A 171 8.16 0.64 -23.25
N THR A 172 8.97 0.72 -22.20
CA THR A 172 10.35 1.20 -22.24
C THR A 172 11.28 0.22 -21.52
N TYR A 173 12.56 0.60 -21.41
CA TYR A 173 13.56 -0.16 -20.68
C TYR A 173 14.24 0.70 -19.62
N ARG A 174 14.40 0.15 -18.42
CA ARG A 174 15.04 0.81 -17.26
C ARG A 174 16.04 -0.12 -16.58
N PRO A 175 17.05 0.43 -15.88
CA PRO A 175 17.87 -0.37 -14.98
C PRO A 175 17.04 -0.75 -13.75
N ASP A 176 17.14 -2.01 -13.34
CA ASP A 176 16.58 -2.48 -12.07
C ASP A 176 17.61 -2.25 -10.94
N PRO A 177 17.32 -1.36 -9.98
CA PRO A 177 18.23 -1.05 -8.89
C PRO A 177 18.37 -2.20 -7.88
N MET A 178 17.44 -3.15 -7.83
CA MET A 178 17.46 -4.27 -6.88
C MET A 178 18.38 -5.39 -7.34
N THR A 179 18.39 -5.70 -8.63
CA THR A 179 19.17 -6.80 -9.21
C THR A 179 20.40 -6.33 -9.99
N GLY A 180 20.50 -5.03 -10.28
CA GLY A 180 21.57 -4.45 -11.07
C GLY A 180 21.44 -4.72 -12.57
N LYS A 181 20.35 -5.32 -13.04
CA LYS A 181 20.13 -5.56 -14.48
C LYS A 181 19.86 -4.23 -15.19
N GLU A 182 20.70 -3.86 -16.14
CA GLU A 182 20.64 -2.54 -16.78
C GLU A 182 19.45 -2.34 -17.73
N LYS A 183 18.84 -3.42 -18.21
CA LYS A 183 17.80 -3.37 -19.24
C LYS A 183 16.63 -4.29 -18.88
N VAL A 184 15.67 -3.74 -18.13
CA VAL A 184 14.41 -4.36 -17.74
C VAL A 184 13.26 -3.68 -18.45
N LYS A 185 12.38 -4.46 -19.07
CA LYS A 185 11.21 -3.94 -19.78
C LYS A 185 10.16 -3.50 -18.76
N VAL A 186 9.63 -2.28 -18.91
CA VAL A 186 8.65 -1.70 -18.00
C VAL A 186 7.55 -0.97 -18.77
N LEU A 187 6.35 -0.95 -18.20
CA LEU A 187 5.25 -0.08 -18.60
C LEU A 187 5.38 1.25 -17.84
N GLU A 188 5.60 2.35 -18.57
CA GLU A 188 5.70 3.68 -17.95
C GLU A 188 4.36 4.41 -17.94
N VAL A 189 3.92 4.79 -16.74
CA VAL A 189 2.65 5.49 -16.51
C VAL A 189 2.83 6.69 -15.59
N ASN A 190 2.06 7.74 -15.84
CA ASN A 190 1.88 8.88 -14.97
C ASN A 190 0.56 8.73 -14.21
N VAL A 191 0.61 8.84 -12.88
CA VAL A 191 -0.54 8.72 -12.00
C VAL A 191 -0.73 10.01 -11.22
N ALA A 192 -1.87 10.65 -11.40
CA ALA A 192 -2.27 11.84 -10.68
C ALA A 192 -2.92 11.48 -9.34
N LEU A 193 -2.36 11.98 -8.24
CA LEU A 193 -2.92 11.86 -6.89
C LEU A 193 -3.30 13.23 -6.36
N THR A 194 -4.38 13.31 -5.58
CA THR A 194 -4.69 14.56 -4.87
C THR A 194 -3.67 14.81 -3.77
N LYS A 195 -3.34 16.08 -3.54
CA LYS A 195 -2.42 16.47 -2.45
C LYS A 195 -2.89 16.01 -1.08
N ASN A 196 -4.18 16.17 -0.76
CA ASN A 196 -4.71 15.79 0.55
C ASN A 196 -4.62 14.28 0.78
N TYR A 197 -4.97 13.48 -0.23
CA TYR A 197 -4.83 12.03 -0.16
C TYR A 197 -3.37 11.60 0.04
N THR A 198 -2.46 12.19 -0.73
CA THR A 198 -1.00 11.96 -0.62
C THR A 198 -0.47 12.27 0.77
N CYS A 199 -0.82 13.43 1.32
CA CYS A 199 -0.41 13.83 2.67
C CYS A 199 -1.02 12.91 3.72
N GLY A 200 -2.30 12.54 3.59
CA GLY A 200 -2.97 11.64 4.52
C GLY A 200 -2.33 10.25 4.59
N ILE A 201 -1.98 9.64 3.45
CA ILE A 201 -1.23 8.38 3.43
C ILE A 201 0.09 8.56 4.18
N PHE A 202 0.87 9.58 3.83
CA PHE A 202 2.16 9.82 4.46
C PHE A 202 2.03 10.08 5.97
N ASP A 203 1.07 10.88 6.39
CA ASP A 203 0.86 11.21 7.80
C ASP A 203 0.50 9.98 8.62
N SER A 204 -0.24 9.03 8.05
CA SER A 204 -0.52 7.73 8.69
C SER A 204 0.72 6.84 8.83
N CYS A 205 1.72 7.02 7.96
CA CYS A 205 2.88 6.13 7.84
C CYS A 205 4.21 6.72 8.36
N LYS A 206 4.37 8.05 8.43
CA LYS A 206 5.68 8.72 8.57
C LYS A 206 6.47 8.37 9.82
N ASN A 207 5.80 7.93 10.88
CA ASN A 207 6.45 7.51 12.13
C ASN A 207 6.59 5.98 12.25
N THR A 208 6.12 5.21 11.27
CA THR A 208 6.41 3.77 11.24
C THR A 208 7.92 3.55 11.15
N ALA A 209 8.41 2.44 11.70
CA ALA A 209 9.84 2.13 11.69
C ALA A 209 10.45 2.16 10.28
N MET A 210 9.74 1.59 9.30
CA MET A 210 10.20 1.57 7.91
C MET A 210 10.33 2.98 7.33
N ALA A 211 9.27 3.80 7.45
CA ALA A 211 9.26 5.15 6.87
C ALA A 211 10.20 6.13 7.57
N SER A 212 10.38 5.98 8.89
CA SER A 212 11.23 6.88 9.68
C SER A 212 12.73 6.61 9.50
N MET A 213 13.12 5.35 9.24
CA MET A 213 14.52 4.97 9.04
C MET A 213 15.03 5.24 7.62
N ALA A 214 14.18 5.08 6.60
CA ALA A 214 14.60 5.24 5.22
C ALA A 214 14.72 6.73 4.83
N ALA A 215 15.94 7.19 4.52
CA ALA A 215 16.19 8.58 4.15
C ALA A 215 15.34 9.05 2.94
N GLY A 216 15.08 8.17 1.98
CA GLY A 216 14.24 8.44 0.82
C GLY A 216 12.74 8.59 1.14
N MET A 217 12.29 8.18 2.31
CA MET A 217 10.87 8.18 2.72
C MET A 217 10.49 9.36 3.63
N LYS A 218 11.39 10.32 3.88
CA LYS A 218 11.16 11.42 4.85
C LYS A 218 10.13 12.47 4.43
N SER A 219 9.56 12.36 3.24
CA SER A 219 8.50 13.24 2.73
C SER A 219 7.41 12.42 2.06
N SER A 220 6.21 12.99 1.92
CA SER A 220 5.10 12.32 1.23
C SER A 220 5.46 11.94 -0.22
N LEU A 221 6.12 12.85 -0.93
CA LEU A 221 6.66 12.61 -2.28
C LEU A 221 7.66 11.47 -2.30
N GLY A 222 8.68 11.53 -1.44
CA GLY A 222 9.74 10.50 -1.39
C GLY A 222 9.20 9.14 -0.98
N PHE A 223 8.30 9.10 -0.01
CA PHE A 223 7.63 7.89 0.46
C PHE A 223 6.83 7.22 -0.66
N LEU A 224 5.93 7.95 -1.33
CA LEU A 224 5.11 7.34 -2.38
C LEU A 224 5.91 7.04 -3.65
N ASN A 225 6.89 7.87 -4.03
CA ASN A 225 7.79 7.52 -5.14
C ASN A 225 8.57 6.25 -4.84
N TYR A 226 9.00 6.04 -3.59
CA TYR A 226 9.63 4.77 -3.21
C TYR A 226 8.66 3.60 -3.40
N GLN A 227 7.41 3.72 -2.92
CA GLN A 227 6.39 2.68 -3.11
C GLN A 227 6.18 2.37 -4.61
N MET A 228 6.11 3.41 -5.45
CA MET A 228 5.82 3.31 -6.88
C MET A 228 7.00 2.88 -7.75
N GLN A 229 8.24 3.10 -7.31
CA GLN A 229 9.42 2.74 -8.09
C GLN A 229 10.03 1.42 -7.61
N VAL A 230 10.18 1.23 -6.31
CA VAL A 230 10.74 -0.03 -5.78
C VAL A 230 9.68 -1.13 -5.75
N GLY A 231 8.43 -0.78 -5.44
CA GLY A 231 7.33 -1.74 -5.41
C GLY A 231 6.80 -2.14 -6.79
N ALA A 232 7.07 -1.36 -7.83
CA ALA A 232 6.49 -1.59 -9.17
C ALA A 232 7.54 -2.03 -10.22
N VAL A 233 8.80 -1.57 -10.15
CA VAL A 233 9.83 -1.90 -11.16
C VAL A 233 10.21 -3.38 -11.16
N GLY A 234 10.17 -4.05 -10.00
CA GLY A 234 10.35 -5.51 -9.91
C GLY A 234 9.26 -6.33 -10.63
N HIS A 235 8.17 -5.67 -11.04
CA HIS A 235 6.99 -6.27 -11.65
C HIS A 235 6.66 -5.70 -13.04
N GLY A 236 7.58 -4.93 -13.63
CA GLY A 236 7.41 -4.39 -14.97
C GLY A 236 6.57 -3.12 -15.04
N GLU A 237 6.33 -2.40 -13.94
CA GLU A 237 5.67 -1.10 -13.94
C GLU A 237 6.63 -0.01 -13.46
N PHE A 238 6.60 1.16 -14.10
CA PHE A 238 7.31 2.34 -13.62
C PHE A 238 6.31 3.49 -13.53
N ILE A 239 5.84 3.73 -12.30
CA ILE A 239 4.79 4.70 -12.01
C ILE A 239 5.44 6.02 -11.57
N THR A 240 5.17 7.08 -12.33
CA THR A 240 5.54 8.45 -11.98
C THR A 240 4.33 9.16 -11.38
N LEU A 241 4.49 9.67 -10.15
CA LEU A 241 3.40 10.35 -9.46
C LEU A 241 3.37 11.85 -9.81
N VAL A 242 2.17 12.33 -10.12
CA VAL A 242 1.86 13.75 -10.34
C VAL A 242 0.91 14.20 -9.23
N PHE A 243 1.26 15.28 -8.53
CA PHE A 243 0.47 15.75 -7.38
C PHE A 243 -0.35 16.98 -7.76
N ASN A 244 -1.67 16.78 -7.91
CA ASN A 244 -2.59 17.81 -8.36
C ASN A 244 -3.49 18.29 -7.20
N GLN A 245 -3.95 19.53 -7.29
CA GLN A 245 -4.99 20.08 -6.40
C GLN A 245 -6.39 19.68 -6.83
N SER A 246 -6.62 19.46 -8.13
CA SER A 246 -7.93 19.07 -8.65
C SER A 246 -8.25 17.62 -8.33
N THR A 247 -9.46 17.37 -7.82
CA THR A 247 -10.00 16.03 -7.56
C THR A 247 -10.55 15.35 -8.82
N GLN A 248 -10.87 16.11 -9.87
CA GLN A 248 -11.54 15.58 -11.06
C GLN A 248 -10.64 14.70 -11.94
N GLN A 249 -9.33 14.91 -11.88
CA GLN A 249 -8.33 14.19 -12.68
C GLN A 249 -7.29 13.49 -11.79
N SER A 250 -7.65 13.21 -10.55
CA SER A 250 -6.71 12.67 -9.58
C SER A 250 -7.37 11.60 -8.74
N PHE A 251 -6.65 10.51 -8.56
CA PHE A 251 -7.07 9.47 -7.64
C PHE A 251 -7.07 9.99 -6.20
N HIS A 252 -8.11 9.63 -5.49
CA HIS A 252 -8.27 9.87 -4.06
C HIS A 252 -9.22 8.81 -3.49
N HIS A 253 -9.03 8.54 -2.21
CA HIS A 253 -9.90 7.70 -1.41
C HIS A 253 -9.95 8.28 0.02
N ASP A 254 -10.91 7.84 0.82
CA ASP A 254 -10.90 8.12 2.24
C ASP A 254 -9.64 7.55 2.90
N ILE A 255 -9.06 8.34 3.81
CA ILE A 255 -7.84 8.02 4.55
C ILE A 255 -8.21 7.66 5.98
N LEU A 256 -7.69 6.53 6.45
CA LEU A 256 -7.71 6.18 7.86
C LEU A 256 -6.65 6.98 8.59
N GLU A 257 -7.08 7.88 9.48
CA GLU A 257 -6.16 8.62 10.33
C GLU A 257 -5.49 7.67 11.32
N CYS A 258 -4.18 7.83 11.59
CA CYS A 258 -3.50 6.93 12.53
C CYS A 258 -3.97 7.11 13.98
N SER A 259 -4.55 8.27 14.31
CA SER A 259 -5.05 8.63 15.64
C SER A 259 -6.35 7.93 16.00
N ASN A 260 -7.28 7.87 15.07
CA ASN A 260 -8.59 7.27 15.26
C ASN A 260 -9.17 6.91 13.89
N TYR A 261 -9.42 5.62 13.70
CA TYR A 261 -10.03 5.06 12.49
C TYR A 261 -11.23 4.19 12.85
N SER A 262 -12.08 4.68 13.77
CA SER A 262 -13.26 3.95 14.26
C SER A 262 -14.36 3.77 13.22
N GLU A 263 -14.38 4.61 12.18
CA GLU A 263 -15.28 4.54 11.03
C GLU A 263 -15.20 3.19 10.30
N ILE A 264 -14.05 2.50 10.39
CA ILE A 264 -13.88 1.19 9.74
C ILE A 264 -14.79 0.11 10.32
N ILE A 265 -15.40 0.32 11.49
CA ILE A 265 -16.34 -0.65 12.05
C ILE A 265 -17.54 -0.83 11.11
N GLU A 266 -17.96 0.24 10.44
CA GLU A 266 -19.10 0.25 9.51
C GLU A 266 -18.67 -0.03 8.07
N THR A 267 -17.42 0.28 7.71
CA THR A 267 -16.91 0.17 6.33
C THR A 267 -15.88 -0.96 6.14
N ARG A 268 -15.70 -1.86 7.11
CA ARG A 268 -14.67 -2.93 7.05
C ARG A 268 -14.77 -3.77 5.79
N GLU A 269 -15.99 -4.08 5.34
CA GLU A 269 -16.25 -4.98 4.23
C GLU A 269 -15.75 -4.47 2.87
N ILE A 270 -15.58 -3.14 2.72
CA ILE A 270 -15.05 -2.53 1.49
C ILE A 270 -13.52 -2.36 1.53
N LEU A 271 -12.89 -2.52 2.71
CA LEU A 271 -11.44 -2.48 2.84
C LEU A 271 -10.79 -3.66 2.12
N PRO A 272 -9.52 -3.53 1.72
CA PRO A 272 -8.77 -4.65 1.18
C PRO A 272 -8.84 -5.87 2.10
N ILE A 273 -9.03 -7.08 1.56
CA ILE A 273 -9.26 -8.27 2.39
C ILE A 273 -8.12 -8.48 3.40
N GLN A 274 -6.87 -8.30 2.98
CA GLN A 274 -5.74 -8.40 3.89
C GLN A 274 -5.76 -7.32 5.00
N ALA A 275 -6.25 -6.10 4.71
CA ALA A 275 -6.43 -5.05 5.71
C ALA A 275 -7.48 -5.43 6.76
N GLN A 276 -8.55 -6.14 6.35
CA GLN A 276 -9.58 -6.64 7.27
C GLN A 276 -9.04 -7.65 8.29
N LEU A 277 -7.86 -8.22 8.06
CA LEU A 277 -7.21 -9.18 8.95
C LEU A 277 -6.28 -8.55 9.97
N LEU A 278 -5.92 -7.28 9.80
CA LEU A 278 -5.00 -6.60 10.69
C LEU A 278 -5.60 -6.50 12.09
N GLU A 279 -4.77 -6.67 13.12
CA GLU A 279 -5.19 -6.90 14.50
C GLU A 279 -6.19 -5.85 14.99
N THR A 280 -5.86 -4.56 14.82
CA THR A 280 -6.71 -3.48 15.30
C THR A 280 -7.94 -3.30 14.43
N ILE A 281 -7.85 -3.52 13.12
CA ILE A 281 -8.97 -3.42 12.18
C ILE A 281 -9.96 -4.56 12.43
N ALA A 282 -9.46 -5.76 12.68
CA ALA A 282 -10.25 -6.95 12.92
C ALA A 282 -11.01 -6.91 14.25
N SER A 283 -10.46 -6.21 15.25
CA SER A 283 -11.10 -6.02 16.55
C SER A 283 -12.47 -5.35 16.44
N LYS A 284 -13.40 -5.71 17.32
CA LYS A 284 -14.71 -5.04 17.45
C LYS A 284 -14.66 -3.83 18.38
N SER A 285 -13.56 -3.65 19.11
CA SER A 285 -13.36 -2.54 20.04
C SER A 285 -13.08 -1.25 19.28
N LYS A 286 -13.78 -0.17 19.65
CA LYS A 286 -13.46 1.20 19.19
C LYS A 286 -12.13 1.70 19.74
N ASN A 287 -11.75 1.25 20.93
CA ASN A 287 -10.52 1.69 21.61
C ASN A 287 -9.26 1.15 20.94
N ASP A 288 -9.39 0.08 20.14
CA ASP A 288 -8.26 -0.53 19.45
C ASP A 288 -7.96 0.20 18.12
N LYS A 289 -8.86 1.09 17.66
CA LYS A 289 -8.81 1.80 16.36
C LYS A 289 -7.85 2.99 16.38
N GLN A 290 -6.68 2.79 16.94
CA GLN A 290 -5.61 3.77 17.00
C GLN A 290 -4.26 3.08 16.84
N CYS A 291 -3.31 3.74 16.21
CA CYS A 291 -1.96 3.23 16.07
C CYS A 291 -1.13 3.47 17.34
N PRO A 292 -0.13 2.63 17.64
CA PRO A 292 0.71 2.84 18.80
C PRO A 292 1.47 4.17 18.69
N CYS A 293 1.72 4.84 19.83
CA CYS A 293 2.40 6.14 19.88
C CYS A 293 3.72 6.19 19.06
N GLY A 294 4.51 5.11 19.10
CA GLY A 294 5.74 5.02 18.31
C GLY A 294 5.53 5.14 16.80
N ALA A 295 4.38 4.70 16.28
CA ALA A 295 4.01 4.76 14.87
C ALA A 295 3.04 5.92 14.54
N CYS A 296 2.46 6.56 15.55
CA CYS A 296 1.55 7.69 15.38
C CYS A 296 1.69 8.67 16.55
N ARG A 297 2.37 9.80 16.31
CA ARG A 297 2.58 10.83 17.35
C ARG A 297 1.28 11.33 17.99
N ALA A 298 0.20 11.40 17.23
CA ALA A 298 -1.10 11.90 17.70
C ALA A 298 -1.74 11.01 18.78
N THR A 299 -1.28 9.77 18.96
CA THR A 299 -1.77 8.87 20.02
C THR A 299 -0.90 8.89 21.28
N CYS A 300 0.21 9.62 21.29
CA CYS A 300 1.11 9.65 22.44
C CYS A 300 0.49 10.31 23.68
N ASP A 301 -0.31 11.36 23.50
CA ASP A 301 -1.01 12.02 24.62
C ASP A 301 -2.14 11.16 25.20
N THR A 302 -2.71 10.24 24.40
CA THR A 302 -3.73 9.28 24.85
C THR A 302 -3.10 8.02 25.46
N HIS A 303 -1.85 7.70 25.13
CA HIS A 303 -1.08 6.61 25.73
C HIS A 303 -0.48 7.00 27.10
N LYS A 304 -1.09 6.49 28.18
CA LYS A 304 -0.52 6.55 29.53
C LYS A 304 0.27 5.28 29.83
N SER A 305 1.55 5.41 30.15
CA SER A 305 2.36 4.32 30.71
C SER A 305 2.60 4.62 32.18
N ASN A 306 2.13 3.77 33.11
CA ASN A 306 2.30 3.95 34.56
C ASN A 306 1.91 5.34 35.11
N GLY A 307 0.82 5.94 34.60
CA GLY A 307 0.32 7.22 35.10
C GLY A 307 1.05 8.46 34.55
N THR A 308 2.08 8.30 33.73
CA THR A 308 2.72 9.39 32.99
C THR A 308 2.32 9.37 31.52
N SER A 309 1.96 10.54 30.98
CA SER A 309 1.73 10.77 29.56
C SER A 309 3.05 10.81 28.81
N ILE A 310 3.12 10.15 27.65
CA ILE A 310 4.29 10.21 26.78
C ILE A 310 4.21 11.52 26.00
N HIS A 311 4.96 12.53 26.41
CA HIS A 311 5.04 13.79 25.68
C HIS A 311 6.10 13.72 24.60
N VAL A 312 5.71 14.00 23.36
CA VAL A 312 6.65 14.01 22.24
C VAL A 312 7.33 15.38 22.17
N VAL A 313 8.65 15.37 22.38
CA VAL A 313 9.48 16.57 22.30
C VAL A 313 9.76 16.86 20.82
N GLU A 314 9.43 18.07 20.35
CA GLU A 314 9.58 18.46 18.94
C GLU A 314 11.04 18.52 18.46
N ASN A 315 11.98 18.66 19.40
CA ASN A 315 13.41 18.61 19.12
C ASN A 315 13.96 17.28 19.62
N PRO A 316 14.42 16.37 18.73
CA PRO A 316 15.13 15.19 19.18
C PRO A 316 16.32 15.63 20.02
N ILE A 317 16.67 14.77 20.97
CA ILE A 317 17.90 14.85 21.75
C ILE A 317 19.03 15.15 20.74
N SER A 318 19.59 16.37 20.78
CA SER A 318 20.71 16.77 19.93
C SER A 318 21.79 15.68 19.99
N VAL A 319 22.51 15.44 18.88
CA VAL A 319 23.66 14.52 18.86
C VAL A 319 24.70 14.88 19.94
N PHE A 320 24.64 16.13 20.43
CA PHE A 320 25.46 16.63 21.53
C PHE A 320 24.88 16.45 22.93
N THR A 321 23.63 16.05 23.09
CA THR A 321 23.05 15.78 24.40
C THR A 321 23.55 14.42 24.87
N GLY A 322 24.45 14.43 25.85
CA GLY A 322 25.28 13.28 26.24
C GLY A 322 26.75 13.43 25.83
N PHE A 323 27.06 14.38 24.94
CA PHE A 323 28.42 14.73 24.53
C PHE A 323 29.01 15.73 25.54
N ASN A 324 29.82 15.23 26.46
CA ASN A 324 30.58 16.10 27.37
C ASN A 324 31.73 16.76 26.60
N THR A 325 31.48 17.95 26.06
CA THR A 325 32.46 18.72 25.26
C THR A 325 33.78 18.94 26.00
N LYS A 326 33.75 19.06 27.33
CA LYS A 326 34.97 19.17 28.16
C LYS A 326 35.78 17.87 28.14
N LEU A 327 35.13 16.72 28.30
CA LEU A 327 35.81 15.41 28.26
C LEU A 327 36.47 15.19 26.90
N VAL A 328 35.75 15.47 25.82
CA VAL A 328 36.26 15.31 24.45
C VAL A 328 37.43 16.25 24.18
N ALA A 329 37.32 17.53 24.56
CA ALA A 329 38.42 18.48 24.42
C ALA A 329 39.67 18.06 25.20
N ILE A 330 39.52 17.50 26.40
CA ILE A 330 40.63 16.98 27.21
C ILE A 330 41.29 15.79 26.50
N VAL A 331 40.51 14.80 26.04
CA VAL A 331 41.05 13.60 25.38
C VAL A 331 41.79 13.95 24.09
N TYR A 332 41.18 14.78 23.23
CA TYR A 332 41.84 15.22 22.00
C TYR A 332 43.05 16.13 22.26
N GLY A 333 42.97 17.01 23.27
CA GLY A 333 44.11 17.82 23.70
C GLY A 333 45.29 16.97 24.17
N LEU A 334 45.03 15.95 24.98
CA LEU A 334 46.06 15.00 25.44
C LEU A 334 46.66 14.19 24.29
N LEU A 335 45.84 13.76 23.32
CA LEU A 335 46.33 13.07 22.12
C LEU A 335 47.26 13.96 21.29
N VAL A 336 46.92 15.22 21.09
CA VAL A 336 47.76 16.17 20.35
C VAL A 336 49.08 16.42 21.09
N ILE A 337 49.04 16.61 22.40
CA ILE A 337 50.24 16.76 23.24
C ILE A 337 51.10 15.49 23.16
N PHE A 338 50.49 14.31 23.24
CA PHE A 338 51.20 13.03 23.16
C PHE A 338 51.88 12.87 21.81
N VAL A 339 51.20 13.14 20.69
CA VAL A 339 51.78 13.09 19.35
C VAL A 339 52.92 14.09 19.19
N PHE A 340 52.75 15.30 19.73
CA PHE A 340 53.78 16.34 19.65
C PHE A 340 55.04 15.95 20.46
N LEU A 341 54.86 15.41 21.67
CA LEU A 341 55.95 14.90 22.50
C LEU A 341 56.61 13.67 21.87
N TRP A 342 55.83 12.76 21.30
CA TRP A 342 56.32 11.56 20.60
C TRP A 342 57.18 11.93 19.38
N ASN A 343 56.73 12.88 18.56
CA ASN A 343 57.49 13.35 17.41
C ASN A 343 58.77 14.11 17.83
N LYS A 344 58.73 14.85 18.94
CA LYS A 344 59.91 15.54 19.47
C LYS A 344 60.93 14.57 20.09
N TRP A 345 60.49 13.39 20.52
CA TRP A 345 61.37 12.38 21.11
C TRP A 345 61.98 11.44 20.07
N ASN A 346 61.34 11.30 18.90
CA ASN A 346 61.83 10.52 17.76
C ASN A 346 62.57 11.37 16.70
N ALA A 347 62.83 12.65 16.97
CA ALA A 347 63.67 13.55 16.17
C ALA A 347 64.95 13.88 16.94
#